data_AF-M4C520-F1
#
_entry.id   AF-M4C520-F1
#
_cell.length_a   1.000
_cell.length_b   1.000
_cell.length_c   1.000
_cell.angle_alpha   90.00
_cell.angle_beta   90.00
_cell.angle_gamma   90.00
#
_symmetry.space_group_name_H-M   'P 1'
#
loop_
_entity.id
_entity.type
_entity.pdbx_description
1 polymer ?
#
loop_
_entity_poly.entity_id
_entity_poly.type
_entity_poly.pdbx_seq_one_letter_code
_entity_poly.pdbx_strand_id
1 'polypeptide(L)'
;MADTRARTTRFPTRGARLAVLLSARCTERLCATPVSVRPLHRWTRLSISLSSSSQLHLKTLLLQRTCGLSQVVPGYSSSSLEWSMTYLHVLLEGKANIYIMDHRGTGRSTRLDCVSAQATTTGSPSSTAIDLSEVAACAQDLKYKYGDLSSFSMTTAATDIATFISEYTNGKDTVVYGMSYGTALVERLMHLKNPTVIGYVLDSILTTSAAPDDKFPYVSTIDRGVGEVGDAFLDLCIDDEECSRYFRTGNLSTSLRHLIKKFDKEPNSTCAQLTDFNWTTMAQVPSSTSATNIGTRLQSFQAMPVYCY
;
A
#
# COMPACT_ATOMS: atom_id res chain seq x y z
N MET A 1 9.51 -28.06 -18.21
CA MET A 1 10.58 -27.05 -18.33
C MET A 1 10.13 -26.01 -19.35
N ALA A 2 9.66 -24.85 -18.92
CA ALA A 2 9.27 -23.76 -19.81
C ALA A 2 10.30 -22.63 -19.66
N ASP A 3 10.85 -22.18 -20.77
CA ASP A 3 11.87 -21.13 -20.87
C ASP A 3 11.28 -19.75 -20.48
N THR A 4 11.78 -19.20 -19.37
CA THR A 4 11.31 -17.93 -18.79
C THR A 4 12.17 -16.77 -19.31
N ARG A 5 11.83 -16.19 -20.48
CA ARG A 5 12.51 -14.98 -21.00
C ARG A 5 12.06 -13.70 -20.29
N ALA A 6 13.00 -13.02 -19.62
CA ALA A 6 12.85 -11.64 -19.15
C ALA A 6 13.17 -10.63 -20.27
N ARG A 7 12.37 -9.57 -20.42
CA ARG A 7 12.65 -8.41 -21.29
C ARG A 7 13.05 -7.22 -20.41
N THR A 8 14.16 -6.55 -20.73
CA THR A 8 14.66 -5.40 -19.96
C THR A 8 14.60 -4.10 -20.75
N THR A 9 14.21 -2.99 -20.10
CA THR A 9 14.22 -1.63 -20.66
C THR A 9 14.89 -0.64 -19.69
N ARG A 10 15.59 0.37 -20.21
CA ARG A 10 16.39 1.35 -19.43
C ARG A 10 15.60 2.66 -19.27
N PHE A 11 15.58 3.25 -18.07
CA PHE A 11 14.94 4.55 -17.78
C PHE A 11 15.97 5.67 -17.60
N PRO A 12 15.56 6.97 -17.63
CA PRO A 12 16.46 8.13 -17.54
C PRO A 12 17.09 8.34 -16.16
N THR A 13 16.61 7.67 -15.12
CA THR A 13 17.22 7.70 -13.78
C THR A 13 18.49 6.84 -13.81
N ARG A 14 19.65 7.49 -13.74
CA ARG A 14 20.99 6.89 -13.89
C ARG A 14 21.13 5.58 -13.10
N GLY A 15 21.00 4.44 -13.79
CA GLY A 15 21.28 3.10 -13.26
C GLY A 15 20.08 2.18 -13.07
N ALA A 16 18.84 2.70 -13.02
CA ALA A 16 17.66 1.87 -12.81
C ALA A 16 17.31 1.05 -14.07
N ARG A 17 17.31 -0.29 -13.95
CA ARG A 17 16.82 -1.19 -15.00
C ARG A 17 15.46 -1.73 -14.64
N LEU A 18 14.60 -1.81 -15.63
CA LEU A 18 13.34 -2.47 -15.50
C LEU A 18 13.44 -3.90 -16.03
N ALA A 19 12.99 -4.88 -15.25
CA ALA A 19 12.78 -6.24 -15.72
C ALA A 19 11.31 -6.62 -15.57
N VAL A 20 10.89 -7.61 -16.36
CA VAL A 20 9.54 -8.12 -16.26
C VAL A 20 9.52 -9.64 -16.15
N LEU A 21 8.98 -10.13 -15.04
CA LEU A 21 8.95 -11.54 -14.66
C LEU A 21 7.65 -12.23 -15.07
N LEU A 22 7.79 -13.52 -15.26
CA LEU A 22 6.70 -14.45 -15.51
C LEU A 22 6.46 -15.31 -14.32
N SER A 23 5.21 -15.39 -13.91
CA SER A 23 4.80 -16.44 -13.01
C SER A 23 3.64 -17.22 -13.61
N ALA A 24 3.51 -18.47 -13.18
CA ALA A 24 2.36 -19.30 -13.50
C ALA A 24 1.09 -18.66 -12.92
N ARG A 25 -0.04 -18.81 -13.64
CA ARG A 25 -1.35 -18.36 -13.16
C ARG A 25 -1.72 -19.05 -11.84
N CYS A 26 -1.43 -20.35 -11.72
CA CYS A 26 -1.63 -21.12 -10.50
C CYS A 26 -0.36 -21.93 -10.19
N THR A 27 -0.02 -22.01 -8.91
CA THR A 27 0.83 -23.07 -8.39
C THR A 27 -0.01 -24.34 -8.24
N GLU A 28 0.53 -25.51 -8.59
CA GLU A 28 -0.17 -26.81 -8.69
C GLU A 28 -0.93 -27.25 -7.42
N ARG A 29 -0.77 -26.56 -6.29
CA ARG A 29 -1.43 -26.85 -5.01
C ARG A 29 -2.47 -25.82 -4.55
N LEU A 30 -2.63 -24.70 -5.25
CA LEU A 30 -3.48 -23.58 -4.77
C LEU A 30 -4.80 -23.45 -5.53
N CYS A 31 -4.85 -23.85 -6.81
CA CYS A 31 -6.04 -23.68 -7.64
C CYS A 31 -5.97 -24.51 -8.94
N ALA A 32 -7.14 -24.89 -9.47
CA ALA A 32 -7.26 -25.69 -10.69
C ALA A 32 -7.23 -24.80 -11.94
N THR A 33 -6.24 -24.97 -12.81
CA THR A 33 -6.23 -24.33 -14.14
C THR A 33 -6.96 -25.21 -15.16
N PRO A 34 -7.98 -24.70 -15.87
CA PRO A 34 -8.56 -25.42 -17.00
C PRO A 34 -7.51 -25.66 -18.09
N VAL A 35 -7.44 -26.89 -18.60
CA VAL A 35 -6.43 -27.40 -19.54
C VAL A 35 -6.42 -26.66 -20.89
N SER A 36 -7.49 -25.94 -21.26
CA SER A 36 -7.63 -25.30 -22.57
C SER A 36 -7.18 -23.85 -22.66
N VAL A 37 -6.75 -23.23 -21.56
CA VAL A 37 -6.22 -21.86 -21.61
C VAL A 37 -4.78 -21.91 -21.12
N ARG A 38 -3.82 -21.87 -22.04
CA ARG A 38 -2.45 -21.39 -21.72
C ARG A 38 -2.46 -19.88 -21.84
N PRO A 39 -2.47 -19.12 -20.74
CA PRO A 39 -2.61 -17.70 -20.88
C PRO A 39 -1.41 -17.09 -20.17
N LEU A 40 -0.39 -16.80 -20.96
CA LEU A 40 0.70 -15.89 -20.62
C LEU A 40 0.10 -14.52 -20.24
N HIS A 41 -0.39 -14.35 -19.02
CA HIS A 41 -0.58 -13.03 -18.44
C HIS A 41 0.26 -12.96 -17.17
N ARG A 42 1.20 -12.03 -17.28
CA ARG A 42 2.62 -12.07 -16.93
C ARG A 42 2.85 -10.75 -16.19
N TRP A 43 4.08 -10.48 -15.82
CA TRP A 43 4.61 -9.14 -15.60
C TRP A 43 4.72 -8.64 -14.16
N THR A 44 5.43 -9.36 -13.29
CA THR A 44 6.03 -8.66 -12.14
C THR A 44 7.06 -7.66 -12.67
N ARG A 45 6.79 -6.36 -12.51
CA ARG A 45 7.72 -5.31 -12.95
C ARG A 45 8.70 -4.97 -11.82
N LEU A 46 9.99 -5.03 -12.14
CA LEU A 46 11.09 -4.92 -11.18
C LEU A 46 12.02 -3.77 -11.57
N SER A 47 12.30 -2.85 -10.65
CA SER A 47 13.37 -1.85 -10.82
C SER A 47 14.64 -2.30 -10.10
N ILE A 48 15.80 -2.17 -10.76
CA ILE A 48 17.12 -2.64 -10.29
C ILE A 48 18.10 -1.48 -10.30
N SER A 49 18.76 -1.19 -9.17
CA SER A 49 20.00 -0.40 -9.20
C SER A 49 21.21 -1.34 -9.16
N LEU A 50 21.99 -1.36 -10.24
CA LEU A 50 23.19 -2.18 -10.35
C LEU A 50 24.42 -1.42 -9.86
N SER A 51 25.25 -2.08 -9.07
CA SER A 51 26.57 -1.57 -8.70
C SER A 51 27.67 -2.01 -9.66
N SER A 52 28.76 -1.24 -9.72
CA SER A 52 29.91 -1.56 -10.54
C SER A 52 30.63 -2.83 -10.07
N SER A 53 31.23 -3.52 -11.04
CA SER A 53 31.73 -4.90 -11.09
C SER A 53 32.81 -5.35 -10.09
N SER A 54 32.84 -4.83 -8.88
CA SER A 54 33.84 -5.18 -7.88
C SER A 54 33.18 -5.26 -6.51
N GLN A 55 32.80 -6.47 -6.07
CA GLN A 55 33.13 -7.01 -4.73
C GLN A 55 32.24 -8.18 -4.29
N LEU A 56 32.87 -9.04 -3.49
CA LEU A 56 32.50 -10.40 -3.12
C LEU A 56 31.31 -10.55 -2.14
N HIS A 57 30.69 -9.45 -1.68
CA HIS A 57 29.73 -9.46 -0.55
C HIS A 57 28.37 -8.84 -0.86
N LEU A 58 27.88 -9.00 -2.10
CA LEU A 58 26.66 -8.38 -2.55
C LEU A 58 25.44 -8.90 -1.76
N LYS A 59 24.81 -8.04 -0.96
CA LYS A 59 23.50 -8.30 -0.35
C LYS A 59 22.38 -7.84 -1.29
N THR A 60 21.29 -8.59 -1.31
CA THR A 60 20.09 -8.23 -2.06
C THR A 60 19.03 -7.70 -1.10
N LEU A 61 18.45 -6.53 -1.36
CA LEU A 61 17.30 -6.01 -0.60
C LEU A 61 16.05 -5.99 -1.48
N LEU A 62 15.03 -6.76 -1.09
CA LEU A 62 13.71 -6.73 -1.74
C LEU A 62 12.73 -5.94 -0.89
N LEU A 63 12.23 -4.82 -1.41
CA LEU A 63 11.24 -3.97 -0.75
C LEU A 63 9.83 -4.35 -1.21
N GLN A 64 8.96 -4.66 -0.26
CA GLN A 64 7.52 -4.87 -0.46
C GLN A 64 6.76 -3.82 0.35
N ARG A 65 5.99 -2.96 -0.33
CA ARG A 65 5.19 -1.90 0.31
C ARG A 65 3.87 -1.69 -0.42
N THR A 66 2.89 -1.23 0.35
CA THR A 66 1.80 -0.38 -0.10
C THR A 66 1.67 0.74 0.94
N CYS A 67 1.73 2.02 0.56
CA CYS A 67 1.50 3.11 1.53
C CYS A 67 0.75 4.28 0.90
N GLY A 68 -0.35 4.64 1.55
CA GLY A 68 -0.54 5.96 2.13
C GLY A 68 -0.85 5.80 3.63
N LEU A 69 -0.57 6.83 4.46
CA LEU A 69 -0.98 6.84 5.87
C LEU A 69 -2.49 6.63 6.07
N SER A 70 -3.29 6.81 5.01
CA SER A 70 -4.74 6.67 5.00
C SER A 70 -5.24 5.32 4.47
N GLN A 71 -4.37 4.44 3.94
CA GLN A 71 -4.81 3.20 3.29
C GLN A 71 -3.82 2.04 3.52
N VAL A 72 -4.23 1.11 4.38
CA VAL A 72 -3.53 -0.16 4.72
C VAL A 72 -3.88 -1.28 3.73
N VAL A 73 -4.44 -0.92 2.57
CA VAL A 73 -5.05 -1.85 1.62
C VAL A 73 -4.00 -2.36 0.62
N PRO A 74 -4.02 -3.67 0.25
CA PRO A 74 -3.27 -4.16 -0.90
C PRO A 74 -3.72 -3.44 -2.18
N GLY A 75 -2.82 -3.22 -3.15
CA GLY A 75 -3.21 -2.59 -4.43
C GLY A 75 -2.26 -1.53 -4.96
N TYR A 76 -1.44 -0.93 -4.10
CA TYR A 76 -0.54 0.13 -4.51
C TYR A 76 0.64 -0.37 -5.36
N SER A 77 1.02 0.45 -6.32
CA SER A 77 2.22 0.26 -7.12
C SER A 77 3.48 0.48 -6.28
N SER A 78 4.44 -0.42 -6.45
CA SER A 78 5.82 -0.30 -6.01
C SER A 78 6.54 0.91 -6.63
N SER A 79 5.98 1.58 -7.65
CA SER A 79 6.55 2.84 -8.15
C SER A 79 6.69 3.91 -7.05
N SER A 80 5.84 3.87 -6.02
CA SER A 80 5.97 4.72 -4.82
C SER A 80 7.25 4.46 -4.00
N LEU A 81 7.90 3.31 -4.20
CA LEU A 81 9.17 2.93 -3.57
C LEU A 81 10.41 3.28 -4.42
N GLU A 82 10.26 3.76 -5.66
CA GLU A 82 11.41 4.02 -6.54
C GLU A 82 12.36 5.07 -5.95
N TRP A 83 11.80 6.04 -5.22
CA TRP A 83 12.59 7.01 -4.47
C TRP A 83 13.38 6.34 -3.32
N SER A 84 12.72 5.50 -2.51
CA SER A 84 13.36 4.74 -1.43
C SER A 84 14.44 3.80 -1.96
N MET A 85 14.21 3.16 -3.11
CA MET A 85 15.20 2.31 -3.79
C MET A 85 16.46 3.11 -4.14
N THR A 86 16.28 4.30 -4.73
CA THR A 86 17.40 5.16 -5.11
C THR A 86 18.15 5.66 -3.88
N TYR A 87 17.42 6.09 -2.86
CA TYR A 87 17.97 6.58 -1.60
C TYR A 87 18.78 5.50 -0.87
N LEU A 88 18.23 4.30 -0.73
CA LEU A 88 18.94 3.17 -0.11
C LEU A 88 20.15 2.73 -0.92
N HIS A 89 20.10 2.81 -2.26
CA HIS A 89 21.25 2.48 -3.08
C HIS A 89 22.42 3.45 -2.83
N VAL A 90 22.12 4.74 -2.65
CA VAL A 90 23.11 5.76 -2.27
C VAL A 90 23.64 5.50 -0.86
N LEU A 91 22.76 5.29 0.12
CA LEU A 91 23.17 5.03 1.52
C LEU A 91 24.02 3.77 1.67
N LEU A 92 23.77 2.76 0.86
CA LEU A 92 24.54 1.52 0.84
C LEU A 92 25.77 1.62 -0.08
N GLU A 93 26.11 2.81 -0.57
CA GLU A 93 27.26 3.08 -1.46
C GLU A 93 27.27 2.18 -2.70
N GLY A 94 26.09 1.81 -3.18
CA GLY A 94 25.92 0.82 -4.24
C GLY A 94 26.33 -0.60 -3.86
N LYS A 95 26.71 -0.93 -2.63
CA LYS A 95 27.19 -2.29 -2.27
C LYS A 95 26.09 -3.37 -2.27
N ALA A 96 24.84 -2.99 -2.52
CA ALA A 96 23.68 -3.87 -2.56
C ALA A 96 22.84 -3.67 -3.83
N ASN A 97 22.30 -4.77 -4.36
CA ASN A 97 21.24 -4.72 -5.35
C ASN A 97 19.91 -4.48 -4.64
N ILE A 98 19.15 -3.50 -5.12
CA ILE A 98 17.86 -3.17 -4.55
C ILE A 98 16.79 -3.45 -5.58
N TYR A 99 15.76 -4.15 -5.13
CA TYR A 99 14.64 -4.62 -5.91
C TYR A 99 13.34 -4.15 -5.29
N ILE A 100 12.44 -3.67 -6.15
CA ILE A 100 11.03 -3.39 -5.82
C ILE A 100 10.18 -4.21 -6.78
N MET A 101 9.02 -4.68 -6.34
CA MET A 101 8.18 -5.54 -7.17
C MET A 101 6.71 -5.16 -7.02
N ASP A 102 6.04 -4.95 -8.15
CA ASP A 102 4.58 -4.93 -8.22
C ASP A 102 4.09 -6.38 -8.13
N HIS A 103 3.44 -6.79 -7.04
CA HIS A 103 2.91 -8.15 -6.97
C HIS A 103 1.69 -8.31 -7.88
N ARG A 104 1.33 -9.55 -8.21
CA ARG A 104 0.15 -9.86 -9.04
C ARG A 104 -1.09 -9.11 -8.53
N GLY A 105 -1.89 -8.58 -9.45
CA GLY A 105 -3.08 -7.81 -9.14
C GLY A 105 -2.85 -6.31 -8.92
N THR A 106 -1.60 -5.82 -8.93
CA THR A 106 -1.29 -4.45 -8.53
C THR A 106 -0.38 -3.70 -9.49
N GLY A 107 -0.40 -2.36 -9.38
CA GLY A 107 0.54 -1.47 -10.02
C GLY A 107 0.71 -1.72 -11.52
N ARG A 108 1.97 -1.89 -11.95
CA ARG A 108 2.33 -2.12 -13.35
C ARG A 108 2.41 -3.60 -13.71
N SER A 109 1.98 -4.48 -12.80
CA SER A 109 1.78 -5.90 -13.07
C SER A 109 0.43 -6.13 -13.75
N THR A 110 -0.08 -7.37 -13.75
CA THR A 110 -1.48 -7.62 -14.14
C THR A 110 -2.40 -7.04 -13.05
N ARG A 111 -2.67 -5.73 -13.12
CA ARG A 111 -3.56 -5.01 -12.21
C ARG A 111 -4.97 -5.59 -12.29
N LEU A 112 -5.59 -5.83 -11.14
CA LEU A 112 -7.03 -6.11 -11.07
C LEU A 112 -7.76 -4.80 -11.35
N ASP A 113 -8.43 -4.76 -12.50
CA ASP A 113 -9.08 -3.56 -13.02
C ASP A 113 -10.45 -3.95 -13.58
N CYS A 114 -11.45 -3.12 -13.31
CA CYS A 114 -12.87 -3.43 -13.52
C CYS A 114 -13.47 -2.53 -14.61
N VAL A 115 -12.77 -2.47 -15.75
CA VAL A 115 -13.09 -1.59 -16.86
C VAL A 115 -14.41 -1.96 -17.52
N SER A 116 -14.73 -3.26 -17.64
CA SER A 116 -16.01 -3.67 -18.26
C SER A 116 -17.18 -3.27 -17.37
N ALA A 117 -17.00 -3.31 -16.06
CA ALA A 117 -17.97 -2.81 -15.08
C ALA A 117 -17.99 -1.28 -14.94
N GLN A 118 -17.11 -0.55 -15.65
CA GLN A 118 -16.89 0.90 -15.51
C GLN A 118 -16.51 1.38 -14.10
N ALA A 119 -16.21 0.47 -13.17
CA ALA A 119 -15.94 0.74 -11.75
C ALA A 119 -14.58 1.38 -11.44
N THR A 120 -13.77 1.59 -12.48
CA THR A 120 -12.37 2.06 -12.40
C THR A 120 -12.07 3.04 -13.54
N THR A 121 -13.12 3.56 -14.18
CA THR A 121 -13.06 4.46 -15.33
C THR A 121 -13.71 5.79 -14.99
N THR A 122 -13.62 6.77 -15.88
CA THR A 122 -14.38 8.03 -15.75
C THR A 122 -15.90 7.83 -15.73
N GLY A 123 -16.41 6.63 -16.01
CA GLY A 123 -17.82 6.28 -15.89
C GLY A 123 -18.28 5.91 -14.47
N SER A 124 -17.36 5.71 -13.52
CA SER A 124 -17.69 5.43 -12.12
C SER A 124 -18.06 6.70 -11.35
N PRO A 125 -19.00 6.64 -10.38
CA PRO A 125 -19.25 7.74 -9.43
C PRO A 125 -18.00 8.19 -8.67
N SER A 126 -17.07 7.27 -8.43
CA SER A 126 -15.80 7.51 -7.73
C SER A 126 -14.60 7.52 -8.70
N SER A 127 -14.85 7.66 -10.01
CA SER A 127 -13.84 7.71 -11.06
C SER A 127 -12.90 6.49 -11.04
N THR A 128 -11.63 6.67 -10.67
CA THR A 128 -10.67 5.56 -10.61
C THR A 128 -10.74 4.75 -9.32
N ALA A 129 -11.52 5.20 -8.33
CA ALA A 129 -11.79 4.47 -7.11
C ALA A 129 -13.10 3.68 -7.26
N ILE A 130 -13.14 2.49 -6.66
CA ILE A 130 -14.33 1.64 -6.68
C ILE A 130 -15.32 2.16 -5.65
N ASP A 131 -16.54 2.47 -6.10
CA ASP A 131 -17.65 2.74 -5.20
C ASP A 131 -18.22 1.45 -4.59
N LEU A 132 -18.80 1.54 -3.39
CA LEU A 132 -19.41 0.38 -2.72
C LEU A 132 -20.47 -0.31 -3.58
N SER A 133 -21.26 0.47 -4.34
CA SER A 133 -22.27 -0.07 -5.25
C SER A 133 -21.68 -0.84 -6.45
N GLU A 134 -20.42 -0.61 -6.78
CA GLU A 134 -19.73 -1.19 -7.93
C GLU A 134 -19.00 -2.49 -7.61
N VAL A 135 -18.79 -2.79 -6.32
CA VAL A 135 -18.00 -3.96 -5.86
C VAL A 135 -18.51 -5.27 -6.46
N ALA A 136 -19.83 -5.48 -6.50
CA ALA A 136 -20.41 -6.71 -7.03
C ALA A 136 -20.16 -6.86 -8.55
N ALA A 137 -20.36 -5.78 -9.30
CA ALA A 137 -20.14 -5.76 -10.75
C ALA A 137 -18.64 -5.94 -11.09
N CYS A 138 -17.77 -5.28 -10.32
CA CYS A 138 -16.32 -5.42 -10.43
C CYS A 138 -15.86 -6.86 -10.13
N ALA A 139 -16.36 -7.49 -9.07
CA ALA A 139 -16.05 -8.88 -8.76
C ALA A 139 -16.48 -9.84 -9.88
N GLN A 140 -17.63 -9.59 -10.51
CA GLN A 140 -18.12 -10.39 -11.63
C GLN A 140 -17.27 -10.19 -12.90
N ASP A 141 -16.85 -8.96 -13.20
CA ASP A 141 -15.93 -8.65 -14.32
C ASP A 141 -14.58 -9.37 -14.14
N LEU A 142 -14.00 -9.29 -12.94
CA LEU A 142 -12.76 -9.98 -12.61
C LEU A 142 -12.91 -11.51 -12.73
N LYS A 143 -14.02 -12.07 -12.23
CA LYS A 143 -14.31 -13.51 -12.34
C LYS A 143 -14.50 -13.93 -13.80
N TYR A 144 -15.14 -13.11 -14.62
CA TYR A 144 -15.29 -13.37 -16.05
C TYR A 144 -13.93 -13.36 -16.77
N LYS A 145 -13.07 -12.39 -16.44
CA LYS A 145 -11.77 -12.19 -17.09
C LYS A 145 -10.71 -13.21 -16.66
N TYR A 146 -10.67 -13.54 -15.38
CA TYR A 146 -9.59 -14.35 -14.80
C TYR A 146 -10.05 -15.74 -14.34
N GLY A 147 -11.37 -15.98 -14.22
CA GLY A 147 -11.91 -17.20 -13.65
C GLY A 147 -11.75 -17.20 -12.12
N ASP A 148 -11.03 -18.18 -11.60
CA ASP A 148 -10.73 -18.27 -10.17
C ASP A 148 -9.70 -17.20 -9.75
N LEU A 149 -10.12 -16.32 -8.85
CA LEU A 149 -9.31 -15.23 -8.31
C LEU A 149 -8.36 -15.66 -7.18
N SER A 150 -8.40 -16.92 -6.74
CA SER A 150 -7.42 -17.49 -5.80
C SER A 150 -5.96 -17.35 -6.28
N SER A 151 -5.78 -17.26 -7.60
CA SER A 151 -4.51 -16.92 -8.24
C SER A 151 -3.94 -15.58 -7.78
N PHE A 152 -4.75 -14.64 -7.31
CA PHE A 152 -4.34 -13.33 -6.77
C PHE A 152 -4.19 -13.31 -5.24
N SER A 153 -4.12 -14.48 -4.59
CA SER A 153 -3.94 -14.56 -3.13
C SER A 153 -2.53 -14.16 -2.65
N MET A 154 -2.42 -13.84 -1.35
CA MET A 154 -1.14 -13.59 -0.68
C MET A 154 -0.17 -14.77 -0.80
N THR A 155 -0.69 -16.00 -0.79
CA THR A 155 0.17 -17.19 -0.92
C THR A 155 0.81 -17.22 -2.30
N THR A 156 0.05 -16.94 -3.36
CA THR A 156 0.59 -16.94 -4.71
C THR A 156 1.54 -15.76 -4.92
N ALA A 157 1.25 -14.59 -4.35
CA ALA A 157 2.18 -13.46 -4.35
C ALA A 157 3.50 -13.76 -3.61
N ALA A 158 3.45 -14.46 -2.46
CA ALA A 158 4.63 -14.89 -1.73
C ALA A 158 5.46 -15.91 -2.54
N THR A 159 4.79 -16.81 -3.28
CA THR A 159 5.46 -17.74 -4.19
C THR A 159 6.17 -17.02 -5.34
N ASP A 160 5.59 -15.93 -5.87
CA ASP A 160 6.25 -15.10 -6.89
C ASP A 160 7.55 -14.50 -6.37
N ILE A 161 7.54 -14.02 -5.11
CA ILE A 161 8.73 -13.50 -4.45
C ILE A 161 9.76 -14.61 -4.25
N ALA A 162 9.36 -15.79 -3.77
CA ALA A 162 10.25 -16.94 -3.59
C ALA A 162 10.92 -17.35 -4.92
N THR A 163 10.13 -17.42 -5.99
CA THR A 163 10.61 -17.72 -7.34
C THR A 163 11.59 -16.65 -7.83
N PHE A 164 11.26 -15.37 -7.62
CA PHE A 164 12.15 -14.28 -7.96
C PHE A 164 13.50 -14.37 -7.23
N ILE A 165 13.46 -14.64 -5.92
CA ILE A 165 14.67 -14.78 -5.11
C ILE A 165 15.54 -15.91 -5.66
N SER A 166 14.94 -17.08 -5.91
CA SER A 166 15.64 -18.24 -6.45
C SER A 166 16.28 -17.97 -7.82
N GLU A 167 15.55 -17.34 -8.74
CA GLU A 167 15.99 -17.19 -10.14
C GLU A 167 16.89 -15.97 -10.41
N TYR A 168 16.73 -14.86 -9.67
CA TYR A 168 17.32 -13.56 -10.07
C TYR A 168 18.31 -12.96 -9.08
N THR A 169 18.43 -13.52 -7.88
CA THR A 169 19.44 -13.05 -6.91
C THR A 169 20.80 -13.69 -7.13
N ASN A 170 20.91 -14.63 -8.08
CA ASN A 170 22.13 -15.39 -8.36
C ASN A 170 22.72 -16.07 -7.12
N GLY A 171 21.85 -16.55 -6.22
CA GLY A 171 22.24 -17.21 -4.97
C GLY A 171 22.92 -16.28 -3.95
N LYS A 172 22.76 -14.96 -4.07
CA LYS A 172 23.32 -13.98 -3.14
C LYS A 172 22.44 -13.78 -1.91
N ASP A 173 23.09 -13.61 -0.76
CA ASP A 173 22.47 -13.27 0.52
C ASP A 173 21.38 -12.21 0.35
N THR A 174 20.14 -12.60 0.65
CA THR A 174 18.97 -11.75 0.43
C THR A 174 18.34 -11.36 1.77
N VAL A 175 18.05 -10.07 1.92
CA VAL A 175 17.20 -9.52 2.98
C VAL A 175 15.88 -9.08 2.34
N VAL A 176 14.77 -9.46 2.94
CA VAL A 176 13.44 -9.05 2.48
C VAL A 176 12.85 -8.06 3.48
N TYR A 177 12.44 -6.90 3.00
CA TYR A 177 11.83 -5.83 3.78
C TYR A 177 10.35 -5.70 3.40
N GLY A 178 9.47 -5.83 4.39
CA GLY A 178 8.03 -5.62 4.26
C GLY A 178 7.59 -4.41 5.07
N MET A 179 6.73 -3.58 4.50
CA MET A 179 6.07 -2.47 5.20
C MET A 179 4.54 -2.60 5.09
N SER A 180 3.82 -2.36 6.19
CA SER A 180 2.35 -2.41 6.23
C SER A 180 1.83 -3.77 5.74
N TYR A 181 0.90 -3.84 4.77
CA TYR A 181 0.48 -5.11 4.15
C TYR A 181 1.66 -5.99 3.70
N GLY A 182 2.78 -5.38 3.30
CA GLY A 182 4.01 -6.08 2.96
C GLY A 182 4.52 -6.99 4.08
N THR A 183 4.26 -6.71 5.36
CA THR A 183 4.70 -7.57 6.47
C THR A 183 3.91 -8.88 6.51
N ALA A 184 2.61 -8.86 6.24
CA ALA A 184 1.79 -10.07 6.12
C ALA A 184 2.23 -10.93 4.92
N LEU A 185 2.61 -10.28 3.82
CA LEU A 185 3.15 -10.96 2.65
C LEU A 185 4.52 -11.60 2.94
N VAL A 186 5.40 -10.88 3.64
CA VAL A 186 6.73 -11.39 4.05
C VAL A 186 6.59 -12.51 5.07
N GLU A 187 5.67 -12.42 6.02
CA GLU A 187 5.32 -13.51 6.93
C GLU A 187 4.88 -14.76 6.16
N ARG A 188 4.04 -14.60 5.13
CA ARG A 188 3.66 -15.71 4.27
C ARG A 188 4.84 -16.29 3.49
N LEU A 189 5.79 -15.45 3.06
CA LEU A 189 7.04 -15.88 2.41
C LEU A 189 7.96 -16.66 3.36
N MET A 190 8.02 -16.30 4.65
CA MET A 190 8.80 -17.04 5.65
C MET A 190 8.35 -18.50 5.74
N HIS A 191 7.03 -18.76 5.64
CA HIS A 191 6.47 -20.11 5.62
C HIS A 191 6.88 -20.95 4.38
N LEU A 192 7.34 -20.32 3.29
CA LEU A 192 7.78 -21.01 2.08
C LEU A 192 9.24 -21.54 2.15
N LYS A 193 9.98 -21.24 3.23
CA LYS A 193 11.37 -21.69 3.48
C LYS A 193 12.33 -21.39 2.32
N ASN A 194 12.81 -20.15 2.25
CA ASN A 194 13.72 -19.68 1.20
C ASN A 194 15.18 -19.70 1.70
N PRO A 195 16.05 -20.64 1.25
CA PRO A 195 17.40 -20.80 1.80
C PRO A 195 18.35 -19.62 1.52
N THR A 196 18.09 -18.85 0.46
CA THR A 196 18.87 -17.66 0.07
C THR A 196 18.55 -16.43 0.92
N VAL A 197 17.44 -16.47 1.67
CA VAL A 197 17.03 -15.34 2.52
C VAL A 197 17.73 -15.46 3.88
N ILE A 198 18.61 -14.50 4.16
CA ILE A 198 19.40 -14.43 5.39
C ILE A 198 18.76 -13.54 6.47
N GLY A 199 17.70 -12.81 6.13
CA GLY A 199 17.03 -11.92 7.07
C GLY A 199 15.72 -11.33 6.54
N TYR A 200 14.85 -10.98 7.47
CA TYR A 200 13.57 -10.33 7.23
C TYR A 200 13.46 -9.06 8.08
N VAL A 201 12.96 -7.97 7.50
CA VAL A 201 12.66 -6.72 8.21
C VAL A 201 11.18 -6.44 8.03
N LEU A 202 10.45 -6.30 9.13
CA LEU A 202 9.02 -6.02 9.15
C LEU A 202 8.79 -4.65 9.79
N ASP A 203 8.30 -3.70 9.01
CA ASP A 203 8.04 -2.32 9.44
C ASP A 203 6.53 -2.06 9.46
N SER A 204 6.02 -1.53 10.57
CA SER A 204 4.58 -1.24 10.74
C SER A 204 3.71 -2.47 10.52
N ILE A 205 3.85 -3.43 11.45
CA ILE A 205 3.44 -4.84 11.27
C ILE A 205 1.93 -5.01 11.15
N LEU A 206 1.50 -5.58 10.03
CA LEU A 206 0.30 -6.42 9.91
C LEU A 206 0.70 -7.89 9.92
N THR A 207 -0.06 -8.72 10.64
CA THR A 207 0.17 -10.16 10.71
C THR A 207 -1.09 -10.93 10.36
N THR A 208 -0.89 -12.11 9.79
CA THR A 208 -1.90 -13.13 9.51
C THR A 208 -1.85 -14.27 10.53
N SER A 209 -0.89 -14.23 11.44
CA SER A 209 -0.74 -15.18 12.53
C SER A 209 -1.67 -14.83 13.69
N ALA A 210 -2.11 -15.88 14.40
CA ALA A 210 -3.17 -15.92 15.40
C ALA A 210 -2.95 -15.01 16.63
N ALA A 211 -2.99 -13.70 16.44
CA ALA A 211 -3.30 -12.79 17.53
C ALA A 211 -4.71 -13.11 18.03
N PRO A 212 -4.94 -13.13 19.36
CA PRO A 212 -6.29 -13.18 19.92
C PRO A 212 -7.19 -12.12 19.26
N ASP A 213 -8.48 -12.41 19.10
CA ASP A 213 -9.42 -11.54 18.38
C ASP A 213 -9.42 -10.08 18.88
N ASP A 214 -9.20 -9.86 20.17
CA ASP A 214 -9.12 -8.54 20.81
C ASP A 214 -7.83 -7.77 20.49
N LYS A 215 -6.79 -8.47 19.99
CA LYS A 215 -5.46 -7.93 19.67
C LYS A 215 -5.10 -8.09 18.20
N PHE A 216 -5.96 -8.68 17.39
CA PHE A 216 -5.74 -8.81 15.96
C PHE A 216 -5.80 -7.42 15.29
N PRO A 217 -4.85 -7.09 14.40
CA PRO A 217 -4.75 -5.76 13.80
C PRO A 217 -5.78 -5.58 12.68
N TYR A 218 -7.08 -5.67 13.03
CA TYR A 218 -8.15 -5.42 12.08
C TYR A 218 -8.06 -3.99 11.56
N VAL A 219 -8.01 -3.84 10.24
CA VAL A 219 -7.98 -2.51 9.60
C VAL A 219 -9.20 -1.67 10.01
N SER A 220 -10.35 -2.30 10.29
CA SER A 220 -11.54 -1.63 10.82
C SER A 220 -11.35 -0.99 12.20
N THR A 221 -10.27 -1.32 12.92
CA THR A 221 -9.96 -0.78 14.24
C THR A 221 -8.75 0.16 14.22
N ILE A 222 -8.18 0.44 13.05
CA ILE A 222 -6.96 1.22 12.95
C ILE A 222 -7.12 2.63 13.53
N ASP A 223 -8.29 3.25 13.34
CA ASP A 223 -8.63 4.58 13.88
C ASP A 223 -8.51 4.64 15.40
N ARG A 224 -8.84 3.55 16.10
CA ARG A 224 -8.64 3.45 17.55
C ARG A 224 -7.16 3.46 17.91
N GLY A 225 -6.34 2.70 17.18
CA GLY A 225 -4.90 2.61 17.43
C GLY A 225 -4.14 3.89 17.10
N VAL A 226 -4.48 4.56 15.99
CA VAL A 226 -3.88 5.86 15.64
C VAL A 226 -4.48 7.01 16.45
N GLY A 227 -5.68 6.84 17.01
CA GLY A 227 -6.35 7.84 17.84
C GLY A 227 -5.56 8.21 19.08
N GLU A 228 -4.87 7.26 19.72
CA GLU A 228 -3.98 7.54 20.86
C GLU A 228 -2.80 8.45 20.47
N VAL A 229 -2.19 8.19 19.30
CA VAL A 229 -1.12 9.03 18.75
C VAL A 229 -1.64 10.41 18.35
N GLY A 230 -2.85 10.45 17.77
CA GLY A 230 -3.53 11.70 17.44
C GLY A 230 -3.81 12.55 18.66
N ASP A 231 -4.35 11.96 19.73
CA ASP A 231 -4.60 12.67 20.99
C ASP A 231 -3.30 13.18 21.61
N ALA A 232 -2.24 12.36 21.66
CA ALA A 232 -0.92 12.80 22.14
C ALA A 232 -0.35 13.96 21.31
N PHE A 233 -0.51 13.94 19.98
CA PHE A 233 -0.09 15.04 19.12
C PHE A 233 -0.89 16.32 19.38
N LEU A 234 -2.20 16.22 19.58
CA LEU A 234 -3.06 17.38 19.88
C LEU A 234 -2.73 17.97 21.27
N ASP A 235 -2.32 17.15 22.22
CA ASP A 235 -1.94 17.58 23.57
C ASP A 235 -0.63 18.39 23.58
N LEU A 236 0.28 18.18 22.62
CA LEU A 236 1.49 19.02 22.47
C LEU A 236 1.17 20.50 22.28
N CYS A 237 -0.02 20.84 21.80
CA CYS A 237 -0.48 22.23 21.67
C CYS A 237 -0.52 22.97 23.02
N ILE A 238 -0.67 22.26 24.13
CA ILE A 238 -0.69 22.86 25.48
C ILE A 238 0.66 23.46 25.82
N ASP A 239 1.74 22.77 25.44
CA ASP A 239 3.12 23.17 25.75
C ASP A 239 3.71 24.13 24.70
N ASP A 240 3.03 24.32 23.58
CA ASP A 240 3.43 25.23 22.51
C ASP A 240 2.74 26.61 22.67
N GLU A 241 3.51 27.67 22.93
CA GLU A 241 2.96 29.02 23.14
C GLU A 241 2.21 29.57 21.92
N GLU A 242 2.64 29.20 20.70
CA GLU A 242 2.02 29.66 19.47
C GLU A 242 0.67 28.99 19.23
N CYS A 243 0.51 27.73 19.64
CA CYS A 243 -0.72 26.95 19.55
C CYS A 243 -1.68 27.27 20.71
N SER A 244 -1.20 27.17 21.95
CA SER A 244 -2.01 27.35 23.17
C SER A 244 -2.71 28.71 23.25
N ARG A 245 -2.13 29.78 22.69
CA ARG A 245 -2.73 31.12 22.66
C ARG A 245 -4.11 31.18 22.03
N TYR A 246 -4.43 30.24 21.14
CA TYR A 246 -5.72 30.13 20.45
C TYR A 246 -6.77 29.34 21.25
N PHE A 247 -6.35 28.56 22.25
CA PHE A 247 -7.22 27.69 23.03
C PHE A 247 -7.24 28.12 24.51
N ARG A 248 -7.62 29.38 24.77
CA ARG A 248 -7.53 29.96 26.14
C ARG A 248 -8.53 29.38 27.15
N THR A 249 -9.62 28.78 26.68
CA THR A 249 -10.72 28.27 27.54
C THR A 249 -10.86 26.74 27.47
N GLY A 250 -9.88 26.03 26.91
CA GLY A 250 -9.89 24.58 26.72
C GLY A 250 -8.58 24.07 26.12
N ASN A 251 -8.53 22.83 25.66
CA ASN A 251 -7.39 22.34 24.87
C ASN A 251 -7.83 22.06 23.42
N LEU A 252 -6.87 22.04 22.50
CA LEU A 252 -7.09 21.79 21.08
C LEU A 252 -7.93 20.52 20.85
N SER A 253 -7.64 19.46 21.59
CA SER A 253 -8.35 18.19 21.49
C SER A 253 -9.85 18.31 21.80
N THR A 254 -10.21 19.00 22.89
CA THR A 254 -11.62 19.22 23.28
C THR A 254 -12.33 20.14 22.28
N SER A 255 -11.67 21.21 21.85
CA SER A 255 -12.22 22.14 20.84
C SER A 255 -12.48 21.43 19.51
N LEU A 256 -11.54 20.59 19.06
CA LEU A 256 -11.71 19.80 17.84
C LEU A 256 -12.88 18.83 17.95
N ARG A 257 -12.99 18.09 19.06
CA ARG A 257 -14.12 17.18 19.30
C ARG A 257 -15.46 17.90 19.37
N HIS A 258 -15.50 19.12 19.91
CA HIS A 258 -16.70 19.95 19.92
C HIS A 258 -17.08 20.38 18.49
N LEU A 259 -16.10 20.85 17.71
CA LEU A 259 -16.30 21.29 16.34
C LEU A 259 -16.86 20.18 15.46
N ILE A 260 -16.29 18.97 15.53
CA ILE A 260 -16.79 17.80 14.81
C ILE A 260 -18.25 17.52 15.19
N LYS A 261 -18.58 17.49 16.49
CA LYS A 261 -19.97 17.30 16.95
C LYS A 261 -20.93 18.39 16.47
N LYS A 262 -20.46 19.62 16.32
CA LYS A 262 -21.26 20.74 15.79
C LYS A 262 -21.54 20.52 14.31
N PHE A 263 -20.54 20.15 13.52
CA PHE A 263 -20.71 19.85 12.10
C PHE A 263 -21.59 18.62 11.86
N ASP A 264 -21.48 17.58 12.69
CA ASP A 264 -22.36 16.41 12.62
C ASP A 264 -23.83 16.76 12.85
N LYS A 265 -24.12 17.74 13.72
CA LYS A 265 -25.48 18.23 13.98
C LYS A 265 -25.98 19.19 12.91
N GLU A 266 -25.09 19.98 12.32
CA GLU A 266 -25.40 21.03 11.35
C GLU A 266 -24.56 20.87 10.07
N PRO A 267 -24.74 19.75 9.32
CA PRO A 267 -23.89 19.43 8.17
C PRO A 267 -24.05 20.44 7.03
N ASN A 268 -25.19 21.13 6.97
CA ASN A 268 -25.46 22.16 5.96
C ASN A 268 -25.04 23.58 6.41
N SER A 269 -24.40 23.75 7.57
CA SER A 269 -23.90 25.06 7.99
C SER A 269 -22.81 25.56 7.04
N THR A 270 -22.67 26.89 6.89
CA THR A 270 -21.62 27.49 6.07
C THR A 270 -20.23 26.99 6.48
N CYS A 271 -20.00 26.76 7.77
CA CYS A 271 -18.73 26.26 8.30
C CYS A 271 -18.49 24.77 8.00
N ALA A 272 -19.51 23.92 8.13
CA ALA A 272 -19.39 22.51 7.75
C ALA A 272 -19.12 22.37 6.24
N GLN A 273 -19.80 23.14 5.40
CA GLN A 273 -19.59 23.15 3.95
C GLN A 273 -18.18 23.62 3.54
N LEU A 274 -17.55 24.53 4.30
CA LEU A 274 -16.16 24.95 4.07
C LEU A 274 -15.13 23.83 4.36
N THR A 275 -15.53 22.85 5.16
CA THR A 275 -14.73 21.64 5.44
C THR A 275 -15.07 20.48 4.53
N ASP A 276 -16.10 20.61 3.71
CA ASP A 276 -16.53 19.58 2.78
C ASP A 276 -15.67 19.66 1.50
N PHE A 277 -14.39 19.29 1.61
CA PHE A 277 -13.59 19.04 0.43
C PHE A 277 -14.03 17.72 -0.18
N ASN A 278 -14.36 17.79 -1.46
CA ASN A 278 -14.77 16.67 -2.29
C ASN A 278 -13.58 15.72 -2.56
N TRP A 279 -13.06 15.07 -1.51
CA TRP A 279 -12.23 13.89 -1.68
C TRP A 279 -13.17 12.75 -2.08
N THR A 280 -13.36 12.57 -3.39
CA THR A 280 -14.17 11.52 -4.01
C THR A 280 -13.56 10.13 -3.84
N THR A 281 -13.21 9.75 -2.62
CA THR A 281 -12.69 8.43 -2.32
C THR A 281 -13.39 7.88 -1.09
N MET A 282 -14.32 6.96 -1.38
CA MET A 282 -15.13 6.18 -0.47
C MET A 282 -16.31 6.97 0.10
N ALA A 283 -17.52 6.45 -0.12
CA ALA A 283 -18.74 6.86 0.56
C ALA A 283 -18.52 6.73 2.07
N GLN A 284 -18.02 7.80 2.66
CA GLN A 284 -17.72 7.93 4.06
C GLN A 284 -18.90 8.60 4.76
N VAL A 285 -19.16 8.15 5.97
CA VAL A 285 -20.14 8.78 6.86
C VAL A 285 -19.74 10.26 7.02
N PRO A 286 -20.67 11.23 7.02
CA PRO A 286 -20.33 12.66 7.08
C PRO A 286 -19.31 13.05 8.17
N SER A 287 -19.31 12.30 9.28
CA SER A 287 -18.39 12.47 10.40
C SER A 287 -16.93 12.13 10.08
N SER A 288 -16.65 11.07 9.30
CA SER A 288 -15.27 10.70 8.95
C SER A 288 -14.68 11.64 7.89
N THR A 289 -15.50 12.13 6.97
CA THR A 289 -15.11 13.13 5.96
C THR A 289 -14.75 14.46 6.63
N SER A 290 -15.61 14.93 7.54
CA SER A 290 -15.38 16.17 8.30
C SER A 290 -14.11 16.07 9.16
N ALA A 291 -13.95 15.00 9.94
CA ALA A 291 -12.77 14.80 10.78
C ALA A 291 -11.46 14.76 9.98
N THR A 292 -11.44 14.06 8.83
CA THR A 292 -10.28 13.95 7.95
C THR A 292 -9.91 15.31 7.34
N ASN A 293 -10.90 16.08 6.89
CA ASN A 293 -10.70 17.38 6.27
C ASN A 293 -10.25 18.44 7.29
N ILE A 294 -10.80 18.41 8.51
CA ILE A 294 -10.33 19.26 9.61
C ILE A 294 -8.88 18.92 9.96
N GLY A 295 -8.54 17.63 10.06
CA GLY A 295 -7.16 17.17 10.30
C GLY A 295 -6.17 17.66 9.24
N THR A 296 -6.54 17.59 7.96
CA THR A 296 -5.71 18.07 6.85
C THR A 296 -5.48 19.58 6.89
N ARG A 297 -6.49 20.37 7.29
CA ARG A 297 -6.35 21.82 7.47
C ARG A 297 -5.48 22.18 8.66
N LEU A 298 -5.57 21.43 9.77
CA LEU A 298 -4.68 21.57 10.93
C LEU A 298 -3.22 21.30 10.54
N GLN A 299 -2.95 20.28 9.71
CA GLN A 299 -1.60 19.98 9.23
C GLN A 299 -1.03 21.00 8.23
N SER A 300 -1.89 21.65 7.46
CA SER A 300 -1.50 22.61 6.40
C SER A 300 -1.53 24.08 6.83
N PHE A 301 -1.81 24.36 8.11
CA PHE A 301 -2.03 25.72 8.65
C PHE A 301 -3.04 26.56 7.85
N GLN A 302 -3.99 25.90 7.17
CA GLN A 302 -5.07 26.59 6.47
C GLN A 302 -6.18 26.92 7.47
N ALA A 303 -6.23 28.18 7.90
CA ALA A 303 -7.23 28.66 8.84
C ALA A 303 -8.66 28.56 8.25
N MET A 304 -9.60 28.09 9.07
CA MET A 304 -11.02 28.37 8.83
C MET A 304 -11.31 29.82 9.26
N PRO A 305 -12.41 30.42 8.78
CA PRO A 305 -12.81 31.72 9.30
C PRO A 305 -13.02 31.67 10.83
N VAL A 306 -12.58 32.71 11.55
CA VAL A 306 -12.61 32.73 13.03
C VAL A 306 -14.00 32.45 13.61
N TYR A 307 -15.07 32.80 12.89
CA TYR A 307 -16.46 32.53 13.28
C TYR A 307 -16.89 31.06 13.20
N CYS A 308 -16.06 30.19 12.60
CA CYS A 308 -16.32 28.76 12.50
C CYS A 308 -15.80 27.94 13.68
N TYR A 309 -14.89 28.51 14.47
CA TYR A 309 -14.35 27.88 15.69
C TYR A 309 -15.28 28.04 16.89
#